data_AF-A0A381FHS5-F1
#
_entry.id   AF-A0A381FHS5-F1
#
_cell.length_a   1.000
_cell.length_b   1.000
_cell.length_c   1.000
_cell.angle_alpha   90.00
_cell.angle_beta   90.00
_cell.angle_gamma   90.00
#
_symmetry.space_group_name_H-M   'P 1'
#
loop_
_entity.id
_entity.type
_entity.pdbx_description
1 polymer ?
#
loop_
_entity_poly.entity_id
_entity_poly.type
_entity_poly.pdbx_seq_one_letter_code
_entity_poly.pdbx_strand_id
1 'polypeptide(L)'
;MIFKKLLGYAKTLFKSRFSALLSVLSLYIILSFLIRIAFLICSSADADFNPFYILRAFLTGFLYDLAMGSMFLFLYAAYLLVFPKRWIGSVADKAFTYFYLTLIFIIIYFSLMAEIPF
;
A
#
# COMPACT_ATOMS: atom_id res chain seq x y z
N MET A 1 -13.10 -14.24 -20.03
CA MET A 1 -12.90 -15.41 -19.14
C MET A 1 -11.72 -15.24 -18.16
N ILE A 2 -10.57 -14.73 -18.62
CA ILE A 2 -9.35 -14.51 -17.80
C ILE A 2 -9.59 -13.52 -16.65
N PHE A 3 -10.30 -12.41 -16.90
CA PHE A 3 -10.58 -11.38 -15.88
C PHE A 3 -11.37 -11.92 -14.67
N LYS A 4 -12.40 -12.73 -14.89
CA LYS A 4 -13.15 -13.40 -13.80
C LYS A 4 -12.26 -14.32 -12.96
N LYS A 5 -11.28 -14.97 -13.61
CA LYS A 5 -10.33 -15.87 -12.95
C LYS A 5 -9.35 -15.08 -12.07
N LEU A 6 -8.81 -13.97 -12.59
CA LEU A 6 -7.98 -13.02 -11.83
C LEU A 6 -8.72 -12.47 -10.60
N LEU A 7 -9.98 -12.08 -10.77
CA LEU A 7 -10.82 -11.57 -9.70
C LEU A 7 -11.12 -12.66 -8.64
N GLY A 8 -11.25 -13.92 -9.08
CA GLY A 8 -11.33 -15.09 -8.21
C GLY A 8 -10.06 -15.31 -7.37
N TYR A 9 -8.87 -15.24 -7.99
CA TYR A 9 -7.59 -15.36 -7.26
C TYR A 9 -7.37 -14.22 -6.27
N ALA A 10 -7.67 -12.98 -6.67
CA ALA A 10 -7.62 -11.83 -5.78
C ALA A 10 -8.53 -12.04 -4.54
N LYS A 11 -9.77 -12.50 -4.76
CA LYS A 11 -10.72 -12.76 -3.66
C LYS A 11 -10.21 -13.81 -2.66
N THR A 12 -9.45 -14.79 -3.11
CA THR A 12 -8.86 -15.82 -2.25
C THR A 12 -7.69 -15.27 -1.43
N LEU A 13 -6.86 -14.39 -2.01
CA LEU A 13 -5.77 -13.71 -1.30
C LEU A 13 -6.30 -12.80 -0.18
N PHE A 14 -7.39 -12.07 -0.43
CA PHE A 14 -8.04 -11.20 0.55
C PHE A 14 -8.92 -11.93 1.58
N LYS A 15 -9.06 -13.26 1.51
CA LYS A 15 -9.71 -14.08 2.55
C LYS A 15 -8.73 -14.70 3.56
N SER A 16 -7.43 -14.49 3.37
CA SER A 16 -6.37 -15.06 4.21
C SER A 16 -6.14 -14.23 5.48
N ARG A 17 -5.36 -14.76 6.42
CA ARG A 17 -4.84 -14.05 7.61
C ARG A 17 -4.14 -12.73 7.25
N PHE A 18 -3.56 -12.66 6.05
CA PHE A 18 -2.88 -11.49 5.52
C PHE A 18 -3.80 -10.48 4.81
N SER A 19 -5.13 -10.66 4.88
CA SER A 19 -6.09 -9.79 4.20
C SER A 19 -5.91 -8.33 4.59
N ALA A 20 -5.85 -8.02 5.88
CA ALA A 20 -5.64 -6.66 6.37
C ALA A 20 -4.32 -6.06 5.87
N LEU A 21 -3.24 -6.85 5.88
CA LEU A 21 -1.92 -6.43 5.40
C LEU A 21 -1.97 -6.07 3.91
N LEU A 22 -2.50 -6.97 3.09
CA LEU A 22 -2.61 -6.77 1.64
C LEU A 22 -3.56 -5.62 1.30
N SER A 23 -4.66 -5.46 2.04
CA SER A 23 -5.61 -4.36 1.84
C SER A 23 -4.96 -3.01 2.08
N VAL A 24 -4.24 -2.86 3.20
CA VAL A 24 -3.55 -1.61 3.52
C VAL A 24 -2.43 -1.31 2.52
N LEU A 25 -1.64 -2.33 2.13
CA LEU A 25 -0.61 -2.16 1.10
C LEU A 25 -1.22 -1.70 -0.24
N SER A 26 -2.30 -2.35 -0.66
CA SER A 26 -2.98 -1.99 -1.91
C SER A 26 -3.58 -0.59 -1.85
N LEU A 27 -4.16 -0.19 -0.71
CA LEU A 27 -4.70 1.13 -0.50
C LEU A 27 -3.59 2.19 -0.60
N TYR A 28 -2.45 1.96 0.06
CA TYR A 28 -1.30 2.87 0.01
C TYR A 28 -0.79 3.07 -1.42
N ILE A 29 -0.57 1.98 -2.15
CA ILE A 29 -0.05 2.04 -3.53
C ILE A 29 -1.05 2.75 -4.46
N ILE A 30 -2.35 2.49 -4.32
CA ILE A 30 -3.38 3.15 -5.13
C ILE A 30 -3.41 4.67 -4.83
N LEU A 31 -3.34 5.05 -3.55
CA LEU A 31 -3.35 6.48 -3.17
C LEU A 31 -2.10 7.21 -3.65
N SER A 32 -0.90 6.66 -3.44
CA SER A 32 0.34 7.28 -3.92
C SER A 32 0.35 7.39 -5.44
N PHE A 33 -0.11 6.36 -6.15
CA PHE A 33 -0.24 6.41 -7.60
C PHE A 33 -1.23 7.50 -8.07
N LEU A 34 -2.35 7.70 -7.37
CA LEU A 34 -3.31 8.75 -7.67
C LEU A 34 -2.72 10.16 -7.44
N ILE A 35 -1.99 10.34 -6.34
CA ILE A 35 -1.28 11.60 -6.05
C ILE A 35 -0.27 11.90 -7.15
N ARG A 36 0.49 10.90 -7.59
CA ARG A 36 1.44 11.05 -8.71
C ARG A 36 0.77 11.45 -10.02
N ILE A 37 -0.40 10.89 -10.33
CA ILE A 37 -1.19 11.31 -11.50
C ILE A 37 -1.65 12.77 -11.33
N ALA A 38 -2.15 13.13 -10.16
CA ALA A 38 -2.59 14.50 -9.89
C ALA A 38 -1.42 15.49 -10.06
N PHE A 39 -0.22 15.14 -9.60
CA PHE A 39 0.99 15.95 -9.80
C PHE A 39 1.42 16.06 -11.25
N LEU A 40 1.34 14.97 -12.03
CA LEU A 40 1.65 15.03 -13.45
C LEU A 40 0.71 16.01 -14.19
N ILE A 41 -0.58 16.03 -13.81
CA ILE A 41 -1.56 16.94 -14.39
C ILE A 41 -1.31 18.39 -13.92
N CYS A 42 -1.04 18.59 -12.64
CA CYS A 42 -0.83 19.92 -12.06
C CYS A 42 0.47 20.57 -12.56
N SER A 43 1.55 19.78 -12.69
CA SER A 43 2.84 20.20 -13.21
C SER A 43 2.93 20.13 -14.74
N SER A 44 1.81 19.98 -15.45
CA SER A 44 1.79 19.81 -16.92
C SER A 44 2.41 20.99 -17.68
N ALA A 45 2.42 22.19 -17.10
CA ALA A 45 3.03 23.37 -17.74
C ALA A 45 4.57 23.32 -17.78
N ASP A 46 5.19 22.70 -16.78
CA ASP A 46 6.65 22.68 -16.59
C ASP A 46 7.27 21.29 -16.86
N ALA A 47 6.43 20.27 -17.10
CA ALA A 47 6.88 18.90 -17.28
C ALA A 47 7.25 18.58 -18.73
N ASP A 48 8.44 17.98 -18.92
CA ASP A 48 8.84 17.40 -20.20
C ASP A 48 7.97 16.18 -20.54
N PHE A 49 7.08 16.33 -21.53
CA PHE A 49 6.16 15.26 -21.97
C PHE A 49 6.80 14.11 -22.76
N ASN A 50 8.10 13.87 -22.57
CA ASN A 50 8.73 12.72 -23.19
C ASN A 50 8.18 11.43 -22.55
N PRO A 51 7.52 10.54 -23.33
CA PRO A 51 6.90 9.33 -22.80
C PRO A 51 7.91 8.41 -22.11
N PHE A 52 9.20 8.46 -22.49
CA PHE A 52 10.25 7.68 -21.85
C PHE A 52 10.54 8.17 -20.42
N TYR A 53 10.60 9.49 -20.20
CA TYR A 53 10.83 10.05 -18.87
C TYR A 53 9.63 9.87 -17.95
N ILE A 54 8.41 10.03 -18.48
CA ILE A 54 7.18 9.75 -17.73
C ILE A 54 7.14 8.29 -17.30
N LEU A 55 7.37 7.35 -18.23
CA LEU A 55 7.36 5.92 -17.91
C LEU A 55 8.42 5.58 -16.86
N ARG A 56 9.64 6.12 -16.99
CA ARG A 56 10.71 5.92 -16.01
C ARG A 56 10.30 6.43 -14.63
N ALA A 57 9.78 7.66 -14.54
CA ALA A 57 9.36 8.27 -13.28
C ALA A 57 8.25 7.46 -12.59
N PHE A 58 7.25 7.00 -13.36
CA PHE A 58 6.17 6.18 -12.84
C PHE A 58 6.64 4.81 -12.35
N LEU A 59 7.55 4.16 -13.09
CA LEU A 59 8.12 2.86 -12.68
C LEU A 59 8.99 2.99 -11.44
N THR A 60 9.90 3.96 -11.39
CA THR A 60 10.77 4.18 -10.22
C THR A 60 9.95 4.58 -9.00
N GLY A 61 8.93 5.43 -9.18
CA GLY A 61 8.00 5.80 -8.13
C GLY A 61 7.23 4.58 -7.62
N PHE A 62 6.65 3.76 -8.51
CA PHE A 62 5.91 2.57 -8.10
C PHE A 62 6.78 1.57 -7.32
N LEU A 63 8.03 1.36 -7.73
CA LEU A 63 8.96 0.50 -7.00
C LEU A 63 9.31 1.07 -5.63
N TYR A 64 9.45 2.40 -5.53
CA TYR A 64 9.67 3.09 -4.26
C TYR A 64 8.46 2.92 -3.33
N ASP A 65 7.23 3.15 -3.82
CA ASP A 65 6.01 3.01 -3.03
C ASP A 65 5.82 1.55 -2.56
N LEU A 66 6.10 0.58 -3.44
CA LEU A 66 6.05 -0.83 -3.08
C LEU A 66 7.03 -1.15 -1.94
N ALA A 67 8.28 -0.66 -2.05
CA ALA A 67 9.30 -0.86 -1.03
C ALA A 67 8.91 -0.20 0.30
N MET A 68 8.50 1.07 0.29
CA MET A 68 8.11 1.82 1.48
C MET A 68 6.86 1.23 2.14
N GLY A 69 5.82 0.92 1.37
CA GLY A 69 4.62 0.27 1.88
C GLY A 69 4.92 -1.09 2.51
N SER A 70 5.83 -1.87 1.91
CA SER A 70 6.28 -3.14 2.48
C SER A 70 7.06 -2.97 3.78
N MET A 71 7.89 -1.94 3.87
CA MET A 71 8.66 -1.59 5.09
C MET A 71 7.72 -1.18 6.22
N PHE A 72 6.70 -0.35 5.95
CA PHE A 72 5.71 0.02 6.96
C PHE A 72 4.98 -1.19 7.51
N LEU A 73 4.64 -2.15 6.64
CA LEU A 73 3.91 -3.35 7.03
C LEU A 73 4.80 -4.50 7.51
N PHE A 74 6.12 -4.35 7.46
CA PHE A 74 7.07 -5.42 7.77
C PHE A 74 6.89 -5.96 9.19
N LEU A 75 6.76 -5.09 10.19
CA LEU A 75 6.58 -5.51 11.58
C LEU A 75 5.26 -6.26 11.78
N TYR A 76 4.20 -5.87 11.07
CA TYR A 76 2.93 -6.58 11.10
C TYR A 76 2.97 -7.90 10.33
N ALA A 77 3.71 -7.98 9.23
CA ALA A 77 3.99 -9.25 8.56
C ALA A 77 4.71 -10.22 9.50
N ALA A 78 5.75 -9.75 10.19
CA ALA A 78 6.50 -10.52 11.17
C ALA A 78 5.60 -10.98 12.33
N TYR A 79 4.75 -10.09 12.86
CA TYR A 79 3.74 -10.44 13.86
C TYR A 79 2.83 -11.57 13.36
N LEU A 80 2.26 -11.45 12.15
CA LEU A 80 1.39 -12.48 11.58
C LEU A 80 2.12 -13.79 11.26
N LEU A 81 3.44 -13.79 11.06
CA LEU A 81 4.21 -15.01 10.80
C LEU A 81 4.58 -15.74 12.10
N VAL A 82 5.07 -15.01 13.10
CA VAL A 82 5.56 -15.58 14.36
C VAL A 82 4.40 -15.97 15.28
N PHE A 83 3.30 -15.23 15.26
CA PHE A 83 2.23 -15.42 16.24
C PHE A 83 1.40 -16.68 15.93
N PRO A 84 1.25 -17.60 16.91
CA PRO A 84 0.64 -18.90 16.68
C PRO A 84 -0.86 -18.79 16.38
N LYS A 85 -1.34 -19.63 15.43
CA LYS A 85 -2.71 -19.57 14.89
C LYS A 85 -3.81 -19.66 15.95
N ARG A 86 -3.54 -20.35 17.07
CA ARG A 86 -4.47 -20.55 18.18
C ARG A 86 -4.88 -19.26 18.91
N TRP A 87 -4.12 -18.17 18.79
CA TRP A 87 -4.39 -16.92 19.51
C TRP A 87 -4.96 -15.81 18.62
N ILE A 88 -5.15 -16.11 17.32
CA ILE A 88 -5.79 -15.22 16.35
C ILE A 88 -7.26 -15.06 16.72
N GLY A 89 -7.72 -13.81 16.80
CA GLY A 89 -9.10 -13.47 17.20
C GLY A 89 -9.30 -13.29 18.70
N SER A 90 -8.25 -13.48 19.52
CA SER A 90 -8.26 -13.08 20.93
C SER A 90 -8.39 -11.57 21.09
N VAL A 91 -8.79 -11.10 22.27
CA VAL A 91 -8.91 -9.66 22.56
C VAL A 91 -7.56 -8.96 22.40
N ALA A 92 -6.46 -9.61 22.80
CA ALA A 92 -5.10 -9.08 22.66
C ALA A 92 -4.67 -8.96 21.18
N ASP A 93 -4.95 -9.98 20.36
CA ASP A 93 -4.67 -9.97 18.92
C ASP A 93 -5.44 -8.86 18.19
N LYS A 94 -6.72 -8.70 18.53
CA LYS A 94 -7.55 -7.60 18.00
C LYS A 94 -7.03 -6.24 18.42
N ALA A 95 -6.71 -6.05 19.71
CA ALA A 95 -6.20 -4.78 20.23
C ALA A 95 -4.87 -4.39 19.55
N PHE A 96 -3.93 -5.33 19.45
CA PHE A 96 -2.66 -5.10 18.75
C PHE A 96 -2.87 -4.76 17.28
N THR A 97 -3.73 -5.52 16.58
CA THR A 97 -4.03 -5.29 15.16
C THR A 97 -4.64 -3.91 14.94
N TYR A 98 -5.64 -3.51 15.73
CA TYR A 98 -6.24 -2.19 15.59
C TYR A 98 -5.25 -1.07 15.92
N PHE A 99 -4.49 -1.20 17.00
CA PHE A 99 -3.47 -0.22 17.37
C PHE A 99 -2.43 -0.04 16.26
N TYR A 100 -1.90 -1.14 15.74
CA TYR A 100 -0.91 -1.13 14.68
C TYR A 100 -1.48 -0.54 13.38
N LEU A 101 -2.71 -0.91 13.00
CA LEU A 101 -3.38 -0.36 11.83
C LEU A 101 -3.61 1.15 11.96
N THR A 102 -4.07 1.64 13.11
CA THR A 102 -4.21 3.07 13.37
C THR A 102 -2.89 3.80 13.23
N LEU A 103 -1.82 3.25 13.81
CA LEU A 103 -0.48 3.82 13.72
C LEU A 103 0.00 3.87 12.26
N ILE A 104 -0.21 2.81 11.48
CA ILE A 104 0.11 2.81 10.05
C ILE A 104 -0.71 3.82 9.27
N PHE A 105 -2.00 3.98 9.53
CA PHE A 105 -2.80 4.97 8.82
C PHE A 105 -2.27 6.39 9.05
N ILE A 106 -1.79 6.69 10.26
CA ILE A 106 -1.13 7.97 10.58
C ILE A 106 0.17 8.10 9.77
N ILE A 107 1.02 7.07 9.75
CA ILE A 107 2.28 7.09 8.99
C ILE A 107 2.02 7.27 7.49
N ILE A 108 1.06 6.52 6.93
CA ILE A 108 0.67 6.62 5.52
C ILE A 108 0.18 8.04 5.22
N TYR A 109 -0.66 8.63 6.08
CA TYR A 109 -1.14 9.99 5.89
C TYR A 109 0.01 10.99 5.77
N PHE A 110 0.96 10.97 6.71
CA PHE A 110 2.13 11.85 6.65
C PHE A 110 3.05 11.53 5.47
N SER A 111 3.23 10.27 5.12
CA SER A 111 4.02 9.86 3.95
C SER A 111 3.44 10.40 2.64
N LEU A 112 2.11 10.36 2.49
CA LEU A 112 1.44 10.88 1.30
C LEU A 112 1.43 12.41 1.28
N MET A 113 1.29 13.06 2.44
CA MET A 113 1.41 14.51 2.56
C MET A 113 2.82 15.00 2.21
N ALA A 114 3.86 14.20 2.52
CA ALA A 114 5.25 14.54 2.20
C ALA A 114 5.55 14.52 0.70
N GLU A 115 4.72 13.86 -0.12
CA GLU A 115 4.83 13.94 -1.59
C GLU A 115 4.34 15.28 -2.12
N ILE A 116 3.59 16.06 -1.33
CA ILE A 116 3.15 17.40 -1.70
C ILE A 116 4.21 18.40 -1.25
N PRO A 117 5.03 18.96 -2.16
CA PRO A 117 5.94 20.04 -1.80
C PRO A 117 5.11 21.25 -1.37
N PHE A 118 5.52 21.85 -0.25
CA PHE A 118 5.01 23.09 0.30
C PHE A 118 5.55 24.31 -0.43
#